data_AF-A0A931C5G0-F1
#
_entry.id   AF-A0A931C5G0-F1
#
_cell.length_a   1.000
_cell.length_b   1.000
_cell.length_c   1.000
_cell.angle_alpha   90.00
_cell.angle_beta   90.00
_cell.angle_gamma   90.00
#
_symmetry.space_group_name_H-M   'P 1'
#
loop_
_entity.id
_entity.type
_entity.pdbx_description
1 polymer ?
#
loop_
_entity_poly.entity_id
_entity_poly.type
_entity_poly.pdbx_seq_one_letter_code
_entity_poly.pdbx_strand_id
1 'polypeptide(L)' 'MVGGDCYRDNDGEGLVVYDLSYSCGCRRTRHEYHDGTVTTQAIRHGRRHKVLSDEHSEHPV' A
#
# COMPACT_ATOMS: atom_id res chain seq x y z
N MET A 1 17.29 12.23 -3.69
CA MET A 1 16.48 10.99 -3.61
C MET A 1 16.30 10.68 -2.14
N VAL A 2 15.07 10.68 -1.62
CA VAL A 2 14.81 10.05 -0.32
C VAL A 2 14.99 8.56 -0.55
N GLY A 3 15.98 7.95 0.11
CA GLY A 3 16.19 6.50 0.07
C GLY A 3 14.94 5.77 0.56
N GLY A 4 14.80 4.50 0.22
CA GLY A 4 13.64 3.72 0.62
C GLY A 4 13.65 2.33 0.02
N ASP A 5 12.82 1.46 0.59
CA ASP A 5 12.61 0.08 0.16
C ASP A 5 11.31 -0.01 -0.64
N CYS A 6 11.38 -0.70 -1.77
CA CYS A 6 10.22 -1.03 -2.57
C CYS A 6 10.06 -2.55 -2.59
N TYR A 7 8.99 -3.04 -2.00
CA TYR A 7 8.55 -4.41 -2.11
C TYR A 7 7.41 -4.49 -3.11
N ARG A 8 7.53 -5.39 -4.08
CA ARG A 8 6.47 -5.67 -5.04
C ARG A 8 6.40 -7.17 -5.26
N ASP A 9 5.20 -7.70 -5.13
CA ASP A 9 4.91 -9.11 -5.35
C ASP A 9 3.61 -9.25 -6.16
N ASN A 10 3.57 -10.28 -6.99
CA ASN A 10 2.43 -10.59 -7.83
C ASN A 10 2.41 -12.11 -8.01
N ASP A 11 1.31 -12.74 -7.64
CA ASP A 11 1.17 -14.20 -7.72
C ASP A 11 0.68 -14.69 -9.08
N GLY A 12 0.40 -13.77 -10.01
CA GLY A 12 -0.14 -14.05 -11.34
C GLY A 12 -1.64 -14.32 -11.39
N GLU A 13 -2.29 -14.51 -10.23
CA GLU A 13 -3.67 -14.98 -10.12
C GLU A 13 -4.62 -13.88 -9.62
N GLY A 14 -4.12 -12.67 -9.42
CA GLY A 14 -4.92 -11.49 -9.04
C GLY A 14 -4.56 -10.91 -7.68
N LEU A 15 -3.60 -11.48 -6.95
CA LEU A 15 -3.00 -10.82 -5.80
C LEU A 15 -1.82 -9.97 -6.27
N VAL A 16 -1.92 -8.65 -6.05
CA VAL A 16 -0.82 -7.71 -6.27
C VAL A 16 -0.51 -7.01 -4.97
N VAL A 17 0.71 -7.18 -4.49
CA VAL A 17 1.21 -6.48 -3.30
C VAL A 17 2.23 -5.43 -3.72
N TYR A 18 1.98 -4.19 -3.34
CA TYR A 18 2.90 -3.08 -3.54
C TYR A 18 3.11 -2.31 -2.25
N ASP A 19 4.33 -2.33 -1.74
CA ASP A 19 4.72 -1.75 -0.46
C ASP A 19 5.94 -0.86 -0.65
N LEU A 20 5.79 0.42 -0.36
CA LEU A 20 6.84 1.41 -0.50
C LEU A 20 7.15 2.03 0.86
N SER A 21 8.37 1.87 1.32
CA SER A 21 8.86 2.43 2.58
C SER A 21 9.90 3.49 2.29
N TYR A 22 9.71 4.70 2.79
CA TYR A 22 10.64 5.81 2.61
C TYR A 22 11.56 5.91 3.83
N SER A 23 12.81 6.34 3.63
CA SER A 23 13.82 6.49 4.70
C SER A 23 13.43 7.51 5.76
N CYS A 24 12.52 8.43 5.43
CA CYS A 24 11.94 9.35 6.39
C CYS A 24 10.93 8.67 7.34
N GLY A 25 10.53 7.42 7.08
CA GLY A 25 9.57 6.63 7.84
C GLY A 25 8.14 6.66 7.29
N CYS A 26 7.90 7.32 6.15
CA CYS A 26 6.61 7.21 5.46
C CYS A 26 6.46 5.82 4.87
N ARG A 27 5.24 5.31 4.78
CA ARG A 27 4.91 4.07 4.09
C ARG A 27 3.69 4.25 3.20
N ARG A 28 3.70 3.59 2.05
CA ARG A 28 2.53 3.46 1.19
C ARG A 28 2.34 2.00 0.85
N THR A 29 1.12 1.52 1.01
CA THR A 29 0.70 0.14 0.81
C THR A 29 -0.41 0.16 -0.24
N ARG A 30 -0.35 -0.72 -1.24
CA ARG A 30 -1.45 -1.00 -2.15
C ARG A 30 -1.53 -2.50 -2.35
N HIS A 31 -2.65 -3.09 -1.96
CA HIS A 31 -2.96 -4.49 -2.23
C HIS A 31 -4.16 -4.55 -3.15
N GLU A 32 -4.08 -5.42 -4.13
CA GLU A 32 -5.17 -5.80 -5.02
C GLU A 32 -5.38 -7.29 -4.81
N TYR A 33 -6.61 -7.69 -4.52
CA TYR A 33 -6.96 -9.07 -4.19
C TYR A 33 -7.70 -9.75 -5.33
N HIS A 34 -7.77 -11.09 -5.28
CA HIS A 34 -8.41 -11.92 -6.31
C HIS A 34 -9.88 -11.59 -6.58
N ASP A 35 -10.59 -11.08 -5.57
CA ASP A 35 -11.97 -10.63 -5.66
C ASP A 35 -12.10 -9.25 -6.33
N GLY A 36 -10.99 -8.67 -6.81
CA GLY A 36 -10.94 -7.36 -7.44
C GLY A 36 -10.94 -6.20 -6.42
N THR A 37 -11.04 -6.50 -5.13
CA THR A 37 -10.94 -5.49 -4.08
C THR A 37 -9.55 -4.88 -4.07
N VAL A 38 -9.49 -3.56 -3.90
CA VAL A 38 -8.25 -2.82 -3.78
C VAL A 38 -8.22 -2.10 -2.44
N THR A 39 -7.19 -2.36 -1.66
CA THR A 39 -6.84 -1.58 -0.47
C THR A 39 -5.63 -0.72 -0.75
N THR A 40 -5.76 0.58 -0.50
CA THR A 40 -4.64 1.52 -0.55
C THR A 40 -4.52 2.24 0.78
N GLN A 41 -3.34 2.20 1.36
CA GLN A 41 -3.05 2.90 2.61
C GLN A 41 -1.79 3.77 2.47
N ALA A 42 -1.84 4.97 3.00
CA ALA A 42 -0.70 5.87 3.08
C ALA A 42 -0.48 6.30 4.52
N ILE A 43 0.70 6.02 5.07
CA ILE A 43 1.12 6.38 6.42
C ILE A 43 2.23 7.41 6.33
N ARG A 44 2.06 8.55 7.00
CA ARG A 44 3.12 9.54 7.14
C ARG A 44 3.95 9.27 8.39
N HIS A 45 5.27 9.43 8.28
CA HIS A 45 6.12 9.54 9.47
C HIS A 45 5.68 10.73 10.32
N GLY A 46 5.73 10.59 11.64
CA GLY A 46 5.37 11.62 12.59
C GLY A 46 5.36 11.06 14.01
N ARG A 47 5.13 11.92 15.02
CA ARG A 47 5.08 11.50 16.44
C ARG A 47 3.98 10.48 16.74
N ARG A 48 2.98 10.39 15.86
CA ARG A 48 1.90 9.40 15.86
C ARG A 48 1.73 9.02 14.39
N HIS A 49 1.93 7.75 14.04
CA HIS A 49 1.78 7.28 12.65
C HIS A 49 0.39 7.68 12.15
N LYS A 50 0.33 8.73 11.32
CA LYS A 50 -0.93 9.29 10.87
C LYS A 50 -1.23 8.64 9.52
N VAL A 51 -2.31 7.87 9.50
CA VAL A 51 -2.90 7.41 8.23
C VAL A 51 -3.40 8.66 7.51
N LEU A 52 -2.84 8.91 6.33
CA LEU A 52 -3.21 10.02 5.46
C LEU A 52 -4.42 9.65 4.60
N SER A 53 -4.45 8.41 4.13
CA SER A 53 -5.50 7.84 3.31
C SER A 53 -5.59 6.35 3.57
N ASP A 54 -6.82 5.86 3.69
CA ASP A 54 -7.19 4.46 3.74
C ASP A 54 -8.39 4.31 2.81
N GLU A 55 -8.17 3.70 1.66
CA GLU A 55 -9.18 3.52 0.61
C GLU A 55 -9.39 2.03 0.43
N HIS A 56 -10.60 1.56 0.74
CA HIS A 56 -11.08 0.21 0.44
C HIS A 56 -12.12 0.32 -0.67
N SER A 57 -11.79 -0.13 -1.86
CA SER A 57 -12.73 -0.22 -2.97
C SER A 57 -13.07 -1.68 -3.20
N GLU A 58 -14.28 -2.04 -2.82
CA GLU A 58 -14.92 -3.30 -3.11
C GLU A 58 -15.53 -3.21 -4.51
N HIS A 59 -15.11 -4.09 -5.44
CA HIS A 59 -15.76 -4.19 -6.74
C HIS A 59 -17.10 -4.89 -6.55
N PRO A 60 -18.25 -4.28 -6.91
CA PRO A 60 -19.50 -5.01 -6.99
C PRO A 60 -19.40 -5.99 -8.16
N VAL A 61 -19.42 -7.28 -7.85
CA VAL A 61 -19.50 -8.38 -8.82
C VAL A 61 -20.80 -8.36 -9.61
#